data_AF-J3D2L4-F1
#
_entry.id   AF-J3D2L4-F1
#
_cell.length_a   1.000
_cell.length_b   1.000
_cell.length_c   1.000
_cell.angle_alpha   90.00
_cell.angle_beta   90.00
_cell.angle_gamma   90.00
#
_symmetry.space_group_name_H-M   'P 1'
#
loop_
_entity.id
_entity.type
_entity.pdbx_description
1 polymer ?
#
loop_
_entity_poly.entity_id
_entity_poly.type
_entity_poly.pdbx_seq_one_letter_code
_entity_poly.pdbx_strand_id
1 'polypeptide(L)'
;MPYLSNAQRNLLAPAGEDHSRDGETVPTSDQAPFIYTACWGWALTGEYESADNAYTAPTIYNSDEGAFVFDNERVPTGLNDDFFNTTDIIFPQTVPFHQVLAENLPTALNGDEAAQDACRVALMTITAQLNGHTVLGADGSAVYTMVMKSSSWYGWDHWGLGVQATDGVTTTFQQKVSGSVASPEPLQYNCGVMWDEHLPLETVLRIDGLLQAQVNMLNNVV
;
A
#
# COMPACT_ATOMS: atom_id res chain seq x y z
N MET A 1 -3.58 -2.55 17.10
CA MET A 1 -2.38 -2.40 16.26
C MET A 1 -1.30 -1.68 17.06
N PRO A 2 -0.04 -2.13 17.06
CA PRO A 2 1.04 -1.43 17.74
C PRO A 2 1.34 -0.06 17.14
N TYR A 3 1.75 0.86 18.02
CA TYR A 3 2.27 2.18 17.68
C TYR A 3 3.74 2.25 18.09
N LEU A 4 4.56 2.86 17.26
CA LEU A 4 5.92 3.22 17.61
C LEU A 4 5.89 4.32 18.67
N SER A 5 6.83 4.26 19.63
CA SER A 5 7.06 5.34 20.57
C SER A 5 7.51 6.62 19.85
N ASN A 6 7.35 7.77 20.50
CA ASN A 6 7.86 9.04 19.98
C ASN A 6 9.37 9.01 19.68
N ALA A 7 10.14 8.28 20.48
CA ALA A 7 11.58 8.10 20.25
C ALA A 7 11.84 7.34 18.96
N GLN A 8 11.18 6.20 18.74
CA GLN A 8 11.29 5.42 17.50
C GLN A 8 10.84 6.23 16.27
N ARG A 9 9.72 6.97 16.38
CA ARG A 9 9.24 7.83 15.29
C ARG A 9 10.23 8.93 14.93
N ASN A 10 10.87 9.54 15.92
CA ASN A 10 11.87 10.58 15.64
C ASN A 10 13.19 10.02 15.08
N LEU A 11 13.49 8.74 15.26
CA LEU A 11 14.63 8.08 14.60
C LEU A 11 14.30 7.75 13.13
N LEU A 12 13.06 7.34 12.85
CA LEU A 12 12.58 6.98 11.51
C LEU A 12 12.05 8.18 10.71
N ALA A 13 11.82 9.32 11.34
CA ALA A 13 11.36 10.55 10.71
C ALA A 13 11.94 11.73 11.48
N PRO A 14 13.28 11.92 11.47
CA PRO A 14 13.91 12.99 12.21
C PRO A 14 13.48 14.35 11.66
N ALA A 15 12.94 15.20 12.53
CA ALA A 15 12.45 16.52 12.15
C ALA A 15 13.61 17.46 11.81
N GLY A 16 13.51 18.14 10.66
CA GLY A 16 14.50 19.13 10.22
C GLY A 16 15.82 18.55 9.69
N GLU A 17 15.91 17.24 9.49
CA GLU A 17 17.03 16.59 8.81
C GLU A 17 16.77 16.47 7.30
N ASP A 18 17.82 16.20 6.52
CA ASP A 18 17.70 15.97 5.07
C ASP A 18 17.13 14.58 4.81
N HIS A 19 16.03 14.51 4.06
CA HIS A 19 15.33 13.26 3.74
C HIS A 19 15.55 13.01 2.25
N SER A 20 16.65 12.33 1.95
CA SER A 20 17.06 12.14 0.57
C SER A 20 15.96 11.41 -0.23
N ARG A 21 15.88 11.69 -1.53
CA ARG A 21 14.96 11.00 -2.43
C ARG A 21 15.14 9.47 -2.35
N ASP A 22 16.38 9.02 -2.29
CA ASP A 22 16.72 7.61 -2.35
C ASP A 22 16.67 6.94 -0.97
N GLY A 23 16.54 7.74 0.10
CA GLY A 23 16.53 7.27 1.49
C GLY A 23 17.88 6.70 1.92
N GLU A 24 17.81 5.85 2.95
CA GLU A 24 18.91 5.02 3.44
C GLU A 24 18.54 3.54 3.25
N THR A 25 19.52 2.71 2.94
CA THR A 25 19.29 1.27 2.76
C THR A 25 19.31 0.56 4.10
N VAL A 26 18.29 -0.26 4.36
CA VAL A 26 18.22 -1.04 5.61
C VAL A 26 19.34 -2.10 5.61
N PRO A 27 20.13 -2.25 6.70
CA PRO A 27 21.22 -3.23 6.76
C PRO A 27 20.81 -4.70 6.57
N THR A 28 19.54 -5.04 6.81
CA THR A 28 18.98 -6.40 6.62
C THR A 28 18.32 -6.58 5.25
N SER A 29 18.34 -5.57 4.38
CA SER A 29 17.65 -5.63 3.08
C SER A 29 18.22 -6.68 2.12
N ASP A 30 19.47 -7.11 2.33
CA ASP A 30 20.13 -8.19 1.60
C ASP A 30 19.79 -9.60 2.12
N GLN A 31 19.09 -9.69 3.26
CA GLN A 31 18.74 -10.96 3.90
C GLN A 31 17.40 -11.48 3.39
N ALA A 32 17.26 -12.81 3.33
CA ALA A 32 15.95 -13.41 3.15
C ALA A 32 15.10 -13.19 4.43
N PRO A 33 13.80 -12.84 4.31
CA PRO A 33 13.05 -12.79 3.06
C PRO A 33 12.97 -11.40 2.39
N PHE A 34 13.60 -10.35 2.95
CA PHE A 34 13.55 -8.96 2.45
C PHE A 34 13.90 -8.83 0.97
N ILE A 35 14.91 -9.56 0.51
CA ILE A 35 15.33 -9.57 -0.89
C ILE A 35 14.22 -10.05 -1.84
N TYR A 36 13.31 -10.91 -1.36
CA TYR A 36 12.23 -11.51 -2.16
C TYR A 36 10.89 -10.79 -2.01
N THR A 37 10.70 -10.04 -0.92
CA THR A 37 9.47 -9.28 -0.66
C THR A 37 9.22 -8.28 -1.78
N ALA A 38 8.00 -8.03 -2.25
CA ALA A 38 7.74 -6.92 -3.18
C ALA A 38 7.43 -5.61 -2.42
N CYS A 39 7.42 -4.46 -3.08
CA CYS A 39 7.06 -3.17 -2.45
C CYS A 39 5.71 -3.22 -1.74
N TRP A 40 4.70 -3.81 -2.38
CA TRP A 40 3.39 -4.06 -1.77
C TRP A 40 3.46 -5.02 -0.59
N GLY A 41 4.28 -6.08 -0.65
CA GLY A 41 4.41 -7.04 0.46
C GLY A 41 4.97 -6.36 1.69
N TRP A 42 5.99 -5.53 1.49
CA TRP A 42 6.57 -4.69 2.55
C TRP A 42 5.53 -3.72 3.14
N ALA A 43 4.87 -2.94 2.30
CA ALA A 43 3.91 -1.93 2.75
C ALA A 43 2.67 -2.55 3.43
N LEU A 44 2.18 -3.70 2.94
CA LEU A 44 0.97 -4.35 3.44
C LEU A 44 1.23 -5.25 4.65
N THR A 45 2.37 -5.93 4.74
CA THR A 45 2.58 -6.96 5.78
C THR A 45 3.84 -6.75 6.60
N GLY A 46 4.83 -6.07 6.06
CA GLY A 46 6.17 -5.99 6.64
C GLY A 46 7.00 -7.26 6.45
N GLU A 47 6.54 -8.21 5.63
CA GLU A 47 7.22 -9.48 5.37
C GLU A 47 7.12 -9.86 3.89
N TYR A 48 7.71 -10.99 3.53
CA TYR A 48 7.49 -11.59 2.21
C TYR A 48 6.11 -12.24 2.16
N GLU A 49 5.41 -11.97 1.08
CA GLU A 49 4.16 -12.63 0.72
C GLU A 49 4.27 -13.15 -0.71
N SER A 50 3.68 -14.34 -0.93
CA SER A 50 3.59 -14.89 -2.29
C SER A 50 2.67 -14.04 -3.13
N ALA A 51 3.05 -13.73 -4.37
CA ALA A 51 2.18 -13.00 -5.32
C ALA A 51 0.87 -13.76 -5.63
N ASP A 52 0.88 -15.09 -5.45
CA ASP A 52 -0.28 -15.96 -5.66
C ASP A 52 -1.21 -16.05 -4.43
N ASN A 53 -0.87 -15.37 -3.32
CA ASN A 53 -1.78 -15.29 -2.18
C ASN A 53 -2.99 -14.42 -2.55
N ALA A 54 -4.19 -14.96 -2.32
CA ALA A 54 -5.49 -14.40 -2.70
C ALA A 54 -5.73 -12.94 -2.28
N TYR A 55 -5.06 -12.49 -1.23
CA TYR A 55 -5.27 -11.16 -0.63
C TYR A 55 -4.17 -10.16 -0.93
N THR A 56 -3.26 -10.49 -1.84
CA THR A 56 -2.14 -9.61 -2.21
C THR A 56 -2.52 -8.66 -3.34
N ALA A 57 -1.78 -7.55 -3.49
CA ALA A 57 -2.02 -6.60 -4.57
C ALA A 57 -1.99 -7.27 -5.97
N PRO A 58 -1.02 -8.14 -6.33
CA PRO A 58 -1.05 -8.84 -7.61
C PRO A 58 -2.33 -9.63 -7.84
N THR A 59 -2.78 -10.38 -6.85
CA THR A 59 -3.99 -11.19 -7.02
C THR A 59 -5.24 -10.31 -7.11
N ILE A 60 -5.42 -9.38 -6.18
CA ILE A 60 -6.62 -8.53 -6.11
C ILE A 60 -6.79 -7.69 -7.37
N TYR A 61 -5.72 -7.15 -7.94
CA TYR A 61 -5.80 -6.19 -9.05
C TYR A 61 -5.54 -6.80 -10.42
N ASN A 62 -4.84 -7.93 -10.52
CA ASN A 62 -4.38 -8.46 -11.82
C ASN A 62 -4.76 -9.91 -12.07
N SER A 63 -5.29 -10.66 -11.09
CA SER A 63 -5.73 -12.04 -11.31
C SER A 63 -7.20 -12.11 -11.74
N ASP A 64 -7.57 -13.19 -12.42
CA ASP A 64 -8.97 -13.53 -12.70
C ASP A 64 -9.71 -14.00 -11.43
N GLU A 65 -8.96 -14.33 -10.37
CA GLU A 65 -9.50 -14.60 -9.02
C GLU A 65 -9.59 -13.33 -8.16
N GLY A 66 -9.17 -12.18 -8.70
CA GLY A 66 -9.16 -10.88 -8.04
C GLY A 66 -10.48 -10.13 -8.09
N ALA A 67 -10.43 -8.81 -7.85
CA ALA A 67 -11.61 -7.95 -7.71
C ALA A 67 -12.37 -7.71 -9.02
N PHE A 68 -11.74 -7.88 -10.18
CA PHE A 68 -12.33 -7.53 -11.47
C PHE A 68 -12.45 -8.72 -12.41
N VAL A 69 -13.47 -8.66 -13.26
CA VAL A 69 -13.53 -9.41 -14.51
C VAL A 69 -12.94 -8.54 -15.61
N PHE A 70 -12.06 -9.09 -16.42
CA PHE A 70 -11.32 -8.33 -17.44
C PHE A 70 -11.69 -8.76 -18.86
N ASP A 71 -11.50 -7.84 -19.81
CA ASP A 71 -11.42 -8.18 -21.23
C ASP A 71 -10.04 -8.75 -21.63
N ASN A 72 -9.84 -8.99 -22.93
CA ASN A 72 -8.60 -9.55 -23.46
C ASN A 72 -7.41 -8.58 -23.32
N GLU A 73 -7.68 -7.29 -23.20
CA GLU A 73 -6.71 -6.20 -23.03
C GLU A 73 -6.39 -5.92 -21.56
N ARG A 74 -6.96 -6.69 -20.62
CA ARG A 74 -6.85 -6.51 -19.16
C ARG A 74 -7.44 -5.18 -18.67
N VAL A 75 -8.50 -4.71 -19.31
CA VAL A 75 -9.34 -3.61 -18.81
C VAL A 75 -10.53 -4.21 -18.04
N PRO A 76 -10.86 -3.68 -16.83
CA PRO A 76 -12.03 -4.15 -16.09
C PRO A 76 -13.31 -3.98 -16.90
N THR A 77 -14.17 -4.98 -16.86
CA THR A 77 -15.51 -4.97 -17.48
C THR A 77 -16.63 -5.19 -16.46
N GLY A 78 -16.28 -5.69 -15.27
CA GLY A 78 -17.19 -5.96 -14.18
C GLY A 78 -16.42 -6.26 -12.89
N LEU A 79 -17.15 -6.38 -11.79
CA LEU A 79 -16.62 -6.91 -10.54
C LEU A 79 -16.70 -8.43 -10.55
N ASN A 80 -15.77 -9.08 -9.84
CA ASN A 80 -15.78 -10.51 -9.66
C ASN A 80 -16.64 -10.89 -8.44
N ASP A 81 -17.85 -11.37 -8.69
CA ASP A 81 -18.79 -11.77 -7.65
C ASP A 81 -18.21 -12.85 -6.72
N ASP A 82 -17.42 -13.80 -7.22
CA ASP A 82 -16.87 -14.88 -6.39
C ASP A 82 -15.83 -14.36 -5.38
N PHE A 83 -14.99 -13.42 -5.81
CA PHE A 83 -14.04 -12.73 -4.94
C PHE A 83 -14.77 -11.97 -3.83
N PHE A 84 -15.80 -11.19 -4.19
CA PHE A 84 -16.54 -10.38 -3.21
C PHE A 84 -17.45 -11.21 -2.30
N ASN A 85 -18.12 -12.24 -2.82
CA ASN A 85 -18.89 -13.18 -1.99
C ASN A 85 -18.00 -13.84 -0.92
N THR A 86 -16.76 -14.16 -1.27
CA THR A 86 -15.80 -14.75 -0.33
C THR A 86 -15.30 -13.71 0.68
N THR A 87 -14.84 -12.56 0.20
CA THR A 87 -14.23 -11.53 1.04
C THR A 87 -15.25 -10.85 1.96
N ASP A 88 -16.48 -10.61 1.51
CA ASP A 88 -17.55 -10.02 2.33
C ASP A 88 -17.96 -10.93 3.51
N ILE A 89 -17.81 -12.25 3.37
CA ILE A 89 -18.07 -13.22 4.45
C ILE A 89 -16.91 -13.25 5.45
N ILE A 90 -15.67 -13.32 4.96
CA ILE A 90 -14.48 -13.48 5.80
C ILE A 90 -14.08 -12.15 6.46
N PHE A 91 -14.29 -11.04 5.75
CA PHE A 91 -13.88 -9.69 6.10
C PHE A 91 -15.06 -8.72 5.97
N PRO A 92 -16.12 -8.86 6.78
CA PRO A 92 -17.34 -8.06 6.64
C PRO A 92 -17.13 -6.53 6.71
N GLN A 93 -16.00 -6.07 7.24
CA GLN A 93 -15.61 -4.66 7.21
C GLN A 93 -15.34 -4.11 5.80
N THR A 94 -15.11 -4.96 4.79
CA THR A 94 -14.84 -4.55 3.41
C THR A 94 -16.12 -4.27 2.61
N VAL A 95 -17.28 -4.77 3.07
CA VAL A 95 -18.57 -4.67 2.37
C VAL A 95 -18.92 -3.25 1.92
N PRO A 96 -18.75 -2.18 2.74
CA PRO A 96 -19.04 -0.82 2.28
C PRO A 96 -18.20 -0.40 1.08
N PHE A 97 -16.97 -0.90 0.96
CA PHE A 97 -16.06 -0.55 -0.13
C PHE A 97 -16.32 -1.38 -1.39
N HIS A 98 -16.80 -2.62 -1.24
CA HIS A 98 -17.38 -3.36 -2.37
C HIS A 98 -18.58 -2.60 -2.94
N GLN A 99 -19.48 -2.09 -2.10
CA GLN A 99 -20.60 -1.27 -2.55
C GLN A 99 -20.12 -0.02 -3.31
N VAL A 100 -19.09 0.68 -2.81
CA VAL A 100 -18.49 1.82 -3.52
C VAL A 100 -17.98 1.41 -4.91
N LEU A 101 -17.28 0.28 -5.02
CA LEU A 101 -16.84 -0.24 -6.32
C LEU A 101 -18.03 -0.51 -7.24
N ALA A 102 -19.07 -1.18 -6.76
CA ALA A 102 -20.23 -1.55 -7.56
C ALA A 102 -21.00 -0.32 -8.07
N GLU A 103 -21.15 0.71 -7.24
CA GLU A 103 -21.84 1.95 -7.57
C GLU A 103 -21.05 2.82 -8.56
N ASN A 104 -19.72 2.82 -8.48
CA ASN A 104 -18.87 3.71 -9.26
C ASN A 104 -18.30 3.08 -10.54
N LEU A 105 -18.14 1.75 -10.59
CA LEU A 105 -17.48 1.07 -11.71
C LEU A 105 -18.08 1.43 -13.08
N PRO A 106 -19.40 1.42 -13.31
CA PRO A 106 -19.96 1.78 -14.62
C PRO A 106 -19.59 3.20 -15.07
N THR A 107 -19.53 4.14 -14.13
CA THR A 107 -19.19 5.54 -14.40
C THR A 107 -17.68 5.73 -14.58
N ALA A 108 -16.87 5.01 -13.80
CA ALA A 108 -15.42 4.99 -13.91
C ALA A 108 -14.95 4.46 -15.28
N LEU A 109 -15.62 3.41 -15.79
CA LEU A 109 -15.37 2.84 -17.12
C LEU A 109 -15.71 3.81 -18.27
N ASN A 110 -16.59 4.77 -18.02
CA ASN A 110 -16.91 5.84 -18.98
C ASN A 110 -15.96 7.05 -18.89
N GLY A 111 -14.91 6.96 -18.07
CA GLY A 111 -13.87 7.99 -17.97
C GLY A 111 -14.12 9.07 -16.93
N ASP A 112 -15.10 8.90 -16.03
CA ASP A 112 -15.34 9.87 -14.96
C ASP A 112 -14.26 9.78 -13.87
N GLU A 113 -13.51 10.87 -13.70
CA GLU A 113 -12.36 10.92 -12.78
C GLU A 113 -12.76 10.72 -11.32
N ALA A 114 -13.90 11.25 -10.88
CA ALA A 114 -14.35 11.13 -9.50
C ALA A 114 -14.76 9.68 -9.16
N ALA A 115 -15.43 9.00 -10.08
CA ALA A 115 -15.77 7.59 -9.95
C ALA A 115 -14.52 6.70 -9.99
N GLN A 116 -13.52 7.03 -10.82
CA GLN A 116 -12.23 6.35 -10.86
C GLN A 116 -11.48 6.49 -9.53
N ASP A 117 -11.45 7.69 -8.95
CA ASP A 117 -10.85 7.93 -7.65
C ASP A 117 -11.56 7.17 -6.53
N ALA A 118 -12.90 7.16 -6.54
CA ALA A 118 -13.69 6.38 -5.58
C ALA A 118 -13.36 4.88 -5.67
N CYS A 119 -13.25 4.34 -6.89
CA CYS A 119 -12.88 2.94 -7.08
C CYS A 119 -11.45 2.65 -6.59
N ARG A 120 -10.50 3.52 -6.92
CA ARG A 120 -9.09 3.37 -6.53
C ARG A 120 -8.90 3.37 -5.01
N VAL A 121 -9.55 4.31 -4.32
CA VAL A 121 -9.54 4.39 -2.85
C VAL A 121 -10.21 3.15 -2.22
N ALA A 122 -11.36 2.71 -2.75
CA ALA A 122 -12.05 1.53 -2.27
C ALA A 122 -11.19 0.26 -2.43
N LEU A 123 -10.55 0.07 -3.58
CA LEU A 123 -9.71 -1.09 -3.86
C LEU A 123 -8.47 -1.13 -2.97
N MET A 124 -7.80 0.00 -2.76
CA MET A 124 -6.69 0.09 -1.83
C MET A 124 -7.14 -0.19 -0.39
N THR A 125 -8.34 0.27 -0.01
CA THR A 125 -8.90 0.07 1.33
C THR A 125 -9.23 -1.40 1.58
N ILE A 126 -9.86 -2.07 0.62
CA ILE A 126 -10.12 -3.52 0.65
C ILE A 126 -8.78 -4.26 0.82
N THR A 127 -7.79 -3.96 -0.03
CA THR A 127 -6.46 -4.58 0.02
C THR A 127 -5.81 -4.42 1.39
N ALA A 128 -5.81 -3.21 1.96
CA ALA A 128 -5.26 -2.96 3.28
C ALA A 128 -5.99 -3.76 4.38
N GLN A 129 -7.34 -3.78 4.35
CA GLN A 129 -8.14 -4.50 5.35
C GLN A 129 -8.02 -6.01 5.24
N LEU A 130 -7.91 -6.57 4.03
CA LEU A 130 -7.66 -8.00 3.80
C LEU A 130 -6.28 -8.43 4.36
N ASN A 131 -5.31 -7.51 4.41
CA ASN A 131 -4.00 -7.72 5.01
C ASN A 131 -3.95 -7.30 6.51
N GLY A 132 -5.09 -7.10 7.16
CA GLY A 132 -5.18 -6.92 8.60
C GLY A 132 -5.00 -5.48 9.09
N HIS A 133 -5.02 -4.48 8.20
CA HIS A 133 -4.98 -3.08 8.60
C HIS A 133 -6.35 -2.54 8.99
N THR A 134 -6.35 -1.67 10.00
CA THR A 134 -7.49 -0.81 10.30
C THR A 134 -7.31 0.51 9.56
N VAL A 135 -8.13 0.76 8.55
CA VAL A 135 -8.14 2.03 7.80
C VAL A 135 -8.96 3.07 8.55
N LEU A 136 -8.40 4.27 8.68
CA LEU A 136 -9.02 5.42 9.34
C LEU A 136 -9.73 6.32 8.34
N GLY A 137 -10.72 7.07 8.83
CA GLY A 137 -11.35 8.14 8.07
C GLY A 137 -10.37 9.27 7.70
N ALA A 138 -10.80 10.14 6.79
CA ALA A 138 -10.00 11.28 6.33
C ALA A 138 -9.64 12.30 7.43
N ASP A 139 -10.33 12.26 8.57
CA ASP A 139 -10.07 13.04 9.78
C ASP A 139 -9.26 12.28 10.84
N GLY A 140 -8.96 11.00 10.61
CA GLY A 140 -8.19 10.15 11.50
C GLY A 140 -6.71 10.52 11.58
N SER A 141 -5.98 9.89 12.48
CA SER A 141 -4.54 10.10 12.67
C SER A 141 -3.76 9.96 11.36
N ALA A 142 -2.92 10.96 11.04
CA ALA A 142 -2.00 10.91 9.91
C ALA A 142 -0.63 10.30 10.27
N VAL A 143 -0.51 9.73 11.47
CA VAL A 143 0.78 9.20 11.97
C VAL A 143 1.32 8.10 11.08
N TYR A 144 0.44 7.23 10.57
CA TYR A 144 0.79 6.19 9.63
C TYR A 144 -0.10 6.29 8.41
N THR A 145 0.54 6.27 7.25
CA THR A 145 -0.16 6.25 5.98
C THR A 145 0.34 5.10 5.13
N MET A 146 -0.57 4.52 4.35
CA MET A 146 -0.21 3.64 3.26
C MET A 146 -0.35 4.44 1.97
N VAL A 147 0.66 4.39 1.12
CA VAL A 147 0.69 5.15 -0.13
C VAL A 147 0.83 4.19 -1.30
N MET A 148 0.03 4.40 -2.33
CA MET A 148 0.10 3.65 -3.59
C MET A 148 0.23 4.62 -4.76
N LYS A 149 1.21 4.40 -5.62
CA LYS A 149 1.31 5.02 -6.95
C LYS A 149 0.77 4.07 -8.01
N SER A 150 0.06 4.62 -8.98
CA SER A 150 -0.44 3.82 -10.11
C SER A 150 -0.51 4.60 -11.44
N SER A 151 -0.36 3.85 -12.52
CA SER A 151 -0.50 4.25 -13.91
C SER A 151 -1.96 4.27 -14.38
N SER A 152 -2.83 3.51 -13.71
CA SER A 152 -4.27 3.45 -13.95
C SER A 152 -5.06 3.40 -12.64
N TRP A 153 -6.35 3.75 -12.70
CA TRP A 153 -7.21 3.81 -11.51
C TRP A 153 -7.56 2.42 -10.93
N TYR A 154 -7.43 1.37 -11.73
CA TYR A 154 -7.65 -0.03 -11.35
C TYR A 154 -6.33 -0.82 -11.19
N GLY A 155 -5.19 -0.15 -11.31
CA GLY A 155 -3.87 -0.76 -11.22
C GLY A 155 -3.17 -0.43 -9.90
N TRP A 156 -2.05 -1.11 -9.68
CA TRP A 156 -1.05 -0.80 -8.68
C TRP A 156 0.32 -0.92 -9.33
N ASP A 157 1.24 -0.02 -8.98
CA ASP A 157 2.61 -0.08 -9.48
C ASP A 157 3.60 -0.08 -8.31
N HIS A 158 3.39 0.81 -7.34
CA HIS A 158 4.29 0.92 -6.20
C HIS A 158 3.56 1.24 -4.89
N TRP A 159 4.03 0.63 -3.80
CA TRP A 159 3.46 0.80 -2.47
C TRP A 159 4.54 1.16 -1.45
N GLY A 160 4.16 1.97 -0.48
CA GLY A 160 5.02 2.42 0.60
C GLY A 160 4.23 2.72 1.87
N LEU A 161 4.96 2.79 2.98
CA LEU A 161 4.44 3.14 4.29
C LEU A 161 4.99 4.50 4.70
N GLY A 162 4.12 5.48 4.91
CA GLY A 162 4.45 6.78 5.47
C GLY A 162 4.46 6.73 7.01
N VAL A 163 5.50 7.31 7.62
CA VAL A 163 5.61 7.50 9.06
C VAL A 163 5.78 8.97 9.35
N GLN A 164 4.81 9.57 10.04
CA GLN A 164 4.89 10.96 10.44
C GLN A 164 5.79 11.11 11.67
N ALA A 165 6.64 12.13 11.67
CA ALA A 165 7.41 12.58 12.82
C ALA A 165 6.51 13.13 13.94
N THR A 166 7.08 13.33 15.12
CA THR A 166 6.32 13.85 16.27
C THR A 166 5.98 15.35 16.17
N ASP A 167 6.59 16.07 15.22
CA ASP A 167 6.22 17.45 14.88
C ASP A 167 4.85 17.55 14.19
N GLY A 168 4.30 16.43 13.73
CA GLY A 168 3.02 16.37 13.00
C GLY A 168 3.06 16.94 11.59
N VAL A 169 4.26 17.20 11.05
CA VAL A 169 4.48 17.83 9.75
C VAL A 169 5.32 16.92 8.86
N THR A 170 6.46 16.47 9.35
CA THR A 170 7.42 15.68 8.56
C THR A 170 6.91 14.26 8.37
N THR A 171 6.91 13.73 7.16
CA THR A 171 6.57 12.33 6.86
C THR A 171 7.70 11.70 6.06
N THR A 172 8.23 10.57 6.53
CA THR A 172 9.16 9.73 5.75
C THR A 172 8.42 8.57 5.13
N PHE A 173 8.93 8.09 3.99
CA PHE A 173 8.41 6.89 3.35
C PHE A 173 9.38 5.72 3.52
N GLN A 174 8.80 4.58 3.82
CA GLN A 174 9.43 3.27 3.96
C GLN A 174 8.97 2.44 2.78
N GLN A 175 9.88 2.10 1.88
CA GLN A 175 9.52 1.52 0.59
C GLN A 175 10.64 0.62 0.07
N LYS A 176 10.26 -0.48 -0.55
CA LYS A 176 11.21 -1.31 -1.28
C LYS A 176 11.33 -0.81 -2.70
N VAL A 177 12.55 -0.61 -3.16
CA VAL A 177 12.79 -0.10 -4.50
C VAL A 177 13.61 -1.10 -5.30
N SER A 178 13.11 -1.43 -6.47
CA SER A 178 13.80 -2.25 -7.43
C SER A 178 14.89 -1.42 -8.11
N GLY A 179 16.15 -1.70 -7.82
CA GLY A 179 17.18 -1.46 -8.82
C GLY A 179 17.07 -2.54 -9.91
N SER A 180 17.51 -2.24 -11.13
CA SER A 180 17.50 -3.16 -12.29
C SER A 180 17.95 -4.60 -11.99
N VAL A 181 17.83 -5.52 -12.95
CA VAL A 181 18.35 -6.91 -12.86
C VAL A 181 19.83 -7.00 -12.40
N ALA A 182 20.61 -5.92 -12.53
CA ALA A 182 21.99 -5.82 -12.06
C ALA A 182 22.17 -5.31 -10.61
N SER A 183 21.14 -4.75 -9.98
CA SER A 183 21.13 -4.18 -8.63
C SER A 183 19.83 -4.56 -7.90
N PRO A 184 19.75 -5.74 -7.27
CA PRO A 184 18.51 -6.22 -6.66
C PRO A 184 18.04 -5.29 -5.53
N GLU A 185 16.80 -4.80 -5.66
CA GLU A 185 15.77 -4.71 -4.60
C GLU A 185 16.13 -4.30 -3.15
N PRO A 186 16.84 -3.19 -2.85
CA PRO A 186 16.98 -2.75 -1.47
C PRO A 186 15.66 -2.22 -0.89
N LEU A 187 15.42 -2.51 0.40
CA LEU A 187 14.47 -1.76 1.22
C LEU A 187 15.10 -0.42 1.58
N GLN A 188 14.45 0.68 1.20
CA GLN A 188 14.83 2.04 1.58
C GLN A 188 13.92 2.56 2.69
N TYR A 189 14.55 3.19 3.66
CA TYR A 189 13.89 3.90 4.75
C TYR A 189 14.26 5.39 4.69
N ASN A 190 13.49 6.22 5.39
CA ASN A 190 13.73 7.66 5.49
C ASN A 190 13.75 8.36 4.12
N CYS A 191 12.98 7.86 3.15
CA CYS A 191 12.83 8.53 1.87
C CYS A 191 11.98 9.79 2.05
N GLY A 192 12.42 10.91 1.47
CA GLY A 192 11.65 12.16 1.46
C GLY A 192 10.46 12.14 0.50
N VAL A 193 10.42 11.18 -0.44
CA VAL A 193 9.36 11.04 -1.44
C VAL A 193 8.94 9.59 -1.61
N MET A 194 7.68 9.39 -1.97
CA MET A 194 7.21 8.12 -2.50
C MET A 194 7.76 7.94 -3.93
N TRP A 195 8.45 6.83 -4.20
CA TRP A 195 9.00 6.56 -5.53
C TRP A 195 7.91 6.38 -6.58
N ASP A 196 8.32 6.38 -7.85
CA ASP A 196 7.41 6.47 -9.00
C ASP A 196 6.57 7.75 -9.03
N GLU A 197 7.21 8.86 -8.65
CA GLU A 197 6.65 10.23 -8.69
C GLU A 197 6.12 10.65 -10.06
N HIS A 198 6.59 9.99 -11.13
CA HIS A 198 6.16 10.23 -12.50
C HIS A 198 4.83 9.55 -12.85
N LEU A 199 4.34 8.64 -12.02
CA LEU A 199 3.04 8.01 -12.20
C LEU A 199 1.92 9.03 -11.91
N PRO A 200 0.85 9.03 -12.71
CA PRO A 200 -0.16 10.08 -12.68
C PRO A 200 -1.06 10.03 -11.44
N LEU A 201 -1.19 8.88 -10.78
CA LEU A 201 -2.15 8.69 -9.68
C LEU A 201 -1.43 8.35 -8.37
N GLU A 202 -1.87 8.99 -7.29
CA GLU A 202 -1.42 8.72 -5.92
C GLU A 202 -2.62 8.52 -4.99
N THR A 203 -2.63 7.39 -4.28
CA THR A 203 -3.65 7.05 -3.28
C THR A 203 -2.99 7.03 -1.91
N VAL A 204 -3.60 7.69 -0.92
CA VAL A 204 -3.10 7.71 0.45
C VAL A 204 -4.23 7.28 1.40
N LEU A 205 -3.98 6.23 2.18
CA LEU A 205 -4.86 5.80 3.26
C LEU A 205 -4.21 6.10 4.60
N ARG A 206 -4.99 6.54 5.58
CA ARG A 206 -4.55 6.61 6.98
C ARG A 206 -4.83 5.28 7.65
N ILE A 207 -3.88 4.76 8.44
CA ILE A 207 -4.04 3.48 9.15
C ILE A 207 -3.83 3.65 10.65
N ASP A 208 -4.60 2.90 11.44
CA ASP A 208 -4.54 2.91 12.90
C ASP A 208 -3.42 1.98 13.37
N GLY A 209 -2.20 2.50 13.42
CA GLY A 209 -1.03 1.72 13.83
C GLY A 209 -0.44 0.84 12.71
N LEU A 210 0.54 0.03 13.08
CA LEU A 210 1.28 -0.85 12.18
C LEU A 210 1.01 -2.32 12.52
N LEU A 211 1.33 -3.24 11.61
CA LEU A 211 1.42 -4.66 11.94
C LEU A 211 2.68 -4.94 12.77
N GLN A 212 2.65 -6.01 13.58
CA GLN A 212 3.78 -6.34 14.45
C GLN A 212 5.07 -6.61 13.66
N ALA A 213 4.97 -7.24 12.49
CA ALA A 213 6.12 -7.48 11.63
C ALA A 213 6.76 -6.19 11.10
N GLN A 214 5.94 -5.20 10.72
CA GLN A 214 6.42 -3.88 10.33
C GLN A 214 7.16 -3.20 11.48
N VAL A 215 6.62 -3.27 12.70
CA VAL A 215 7.28 -2.73 13.90
C VAL A 215 8.61 -3.44 14.17
N ASN A 216 8.64 -4.77 14.08
CA ASN A 216 9.86 -5.56 14.29
C ASN A 216 10.95 -5.16 13.30
N MET A 217 10.61 -5.02 12.02
CA MET A 217 11.54 -4.55 11.01
C MET A 217 12.02 -3.14 11.32
N LEU A 218 11.12 -2.18 11.52
CA LEU A 218 11.48 -0.77 11.74
C LEU A 218 12.40 -0.61 12.96
N ASN A 219 12.25 -1.45 13.99
CA ASN A 219 13.13 -1.48 15.15
C ASN A 219 14.51 -2.08 14.89
N ASN A 220 14.67 -2.92 13.86
CA ASN A 220 15.99 -3.45 13.46
C ASN A 220 16.77 -2.46 12.59
N VAL A 221 16.12 -1.42 12.07
CA VAL A 221 16.76 -0.41 11.19
C VAL A 221 17.41 0.73 11.99
N VAL A 222 16.90 1.02 13.19
CA VAL A 222 17.33 2.14 14.05
C VAL A 222 18.40 1.77 15.08
#